data_AF-A0A414SKB4-F1
#
_entry.id   AF-A0A414SKB4-F1
#
_cell.length_a   1.000
_cell.length_b   1.000
_cell.length_c   1.000
_cell.angle_alpha   90.00
_cell.angle_beta   90.00
_cell.angle_gamma   90.00
#
_symmetry.space_group_name_H-M   'P 1'
#
loop_
_entity.id
_entity.type
_entity.pdbx_description
1 polymer ?
#
loop_
_entity_poly.entity_id
_entity_poly.type
_entity_poly.pdbx_seq_one_letter_code
_entity_poly.pdbx_strand_id
1 'polypeptide(L)' 'MKFKEFENWCNERACDGCWGMLEAMVCIDLMNKIRKIQFWKREKIWKENYEQQVLEEIINPVEKKLEEMENGK' A
#
# COMPACT_ATOMS: atom_id res chain seq x y z
N MET A 1 0.40 -4.74 -8.33
CA MET A 1 0.92 -3.40 -8.64
C MET A 1 2.45 -3.32 -8.55
N LYS A 2 3.08 -2.37 -9.24
CA LYS A 2 4.50 -2.02 -9.08
C LYS A 2 4.76 -1.35 -7.73
N PHE A 3 6.00 -1.37 -7.25
CA PHE A 3 6.33 -0.69 -5.99
C PHE A 3 6.01 0.82 -6.05
N LYS A 4 6.22 1.45 -7.21
CA LYS A 4 5.92 2.87 -7.38
C LYS A 4 4.42 3.18 -7.32
N GLU A 5 3.60 2.28 -7.83
CA GLU A 5 2.13 2.39 -7.74
C GLU A 5 1.69 2.25 -6.29
N PHE A 6 2.32 1.37 -5.52
CA PHE A 6 2.08 1.25 -4.08
C PHE A 6 2.44 2.53 -3.32
N GLU A 7 3.59 3.15 -3.62
CA GLU A 7 3.95 4.44 -3.00
C GLU A 7 2.92 5.53 -3.30
N ASN A 8 2.42 5.59 -4.54
CA ASN A 8 1.40 6.56 -4.93
C ASN A 8 0.08 6.32 -4.20
N TRP A 9 -0.35 5.05 -4.14
CA TRP A 9 -1.54 4.65 -3.39
C TRP A 9 -1.43 5.04 -1.90
N CYS A 10 -0.27 4.81 -1.26
CA CYS A 10 -0.05 5.23 0.12
C CYS A 10 -0.16 6.76 0.30
N ASN A 11 0.32 7.54 -0.67
CA ASN A 11 0.21 9.00 -0.61
C ASN A 11 -1.24 9.47 -0.79
N GLU A 12 -2.01 8.83 -1.67
CA GLU A 12 -3.44 9.12 -1.85
C GLU A 12 -4.20 8.86 -0.54
N ARG A 13 -3.99 7.70 0.08
CA ARG A 13 -4.61 7.35 1.37
C ARG A 13 -4.18 8.23 2.54
N ALA A 14 -2.94 8.71 2.52
CA ALA A 14 -2.48 9.70 3.50
C ALA A 14 -3.18 11.08 3.32
N CYS A 15 -3.51 11.44 2.08
CA CYS A 15 -4.20 12.69 1.76
C CYS A 15 -5.70 12.64 2.07
N ASP A 16 -6.38 11.53 1.75
CA ASP A 16 -7.83 11.39 2.00
C ASP A 16 -8.16 10.89 3.43
N GLY A 17 -7.19 10.28 4.11
CA GLY A 17 -7.34 9.78 5.48
C GLY A 17 -8.21 8.53 5.59
N CYS A 18 -8.49 7.83 4.48
CA CYS A 18 -9.44 6.72 4.42
C CYS A 18 -8.86 5.33 4.76
N TRP A 19 -7.75 5.30 5.50
CA TRP A 19 -7.16 4.07 6.06
C TRP A 19 -7.02 4.15 7.58
N GLY A 20 -6.93 2.98 8.24
CA GLY A 20 -6.69 2.93 9.67
C GLY A 20 -5.23 3.22 10.04
N MET A 21 -5.01 3.53 11.33
CA MET A 21 -3.67 3.83 11.85
C MET A 21 -2.70 2.64 11.68
N LEU A 22 -3.19 1.41 11.84
CA LEU A 22 -2.38 0.20 11.71
C LEU A 22 -1.91 -0.01 10.27
N GLU A 23 -2.82 0.11 9.30
CA GLU A 23 -2.51 0.05 7.88
C GLU A 23 -1.49 1.11 7.50
N ALA A 24 -1.68 2.35 7.96
CA ALA A 24 -0.75 3.45 7.73
C ALA A 24 0.66 3.13 8.27
N MET A 25 0.78 2.64 9.51
CA MET A 25 2.08 2.28 10.11
C MET A 25 2.77 1.15 9.36
N VAL A 26 2.03 0.11 8.97
CA VAL A 26 2.58 -1.04 8.22
C VAL A 26 3.09 -0.58 6.86
N CYS A 27 2.31 0.22 6.13
CA CYS A 27 2.70 0.77 4.83
C CYS A 27 3.95 1.66 4.94
N ILE A 28 4.04 2.52 5.97
CA ILE A 28 5.20 3.37 6.21
C ILE A 28 6.47 2.56 6.49
N ASP A 29 6.38 1.57 7.39
CA ASP A 29 7.52 0.70 7.71
C ASP A 29 7.98 -0.10 6.48
N LEU A 30 7.05 -0.66 5.71
CA LEU A 30 7.35 -1.40 4.50
C LEU A 30 8.00 -0.53 3.42
N MET A 31 7.48 0.67 3.18
CA MET A 31 8.10 1.63 2.26
C MET A 31 9.54 1.95 2.70
N ASN A 32 9.75 2.21 3.99
CA ASN A 32 11.09 2.49 4.53
C ASN A 32 12.04 1.29 4.38
N LYS A 33 11.56 0.05 4.60
CA LYS A 33 12.33 -1.17 4.38
C LYS A 33 12.77 -1.31 2.93
N ILE A 34 11.86 -1.13 1.97
CA ILE A 34 12.18 -1.27 0.54
C ILE A 34 13.05 -0.12 0.04
N ARG A 35 12.84 1.12 0.52
CA ARG A 35 13.68 2.28 0.14
C ARG A 35 15.14 2.12 0.57
N LYS A 36 15.44 1.36 1.62
CA LYS A 36 16.82 1.05 2.03
C LYS A 36 17.56 0.09 1.08
N ILE A 37 16.83 -0.58 0.19
CA ILE A 37 17.40 -1.49 -0.81
C ILE A 37 17.91 -0.68 -2.01
N GLN A 38 18.95 -1.19 -2.67
CA GLN A 38 19.45 -0.67 -3.96
C GLN A 38 18.30 -0.52 -4.98
N PHE A 39 18.21 0.64 -5.63
CA PHE A 39 17.08 1.03 -6.48
C PHE A 39 16.68 -0.05 -7.49
N TRP A 40 17.65 -0.62 -8.21
CA TRP A 40 17.40 -1.64 -9.24
C TRP A 40 16.90 -3.00 -8.69
N LYS A 41 17.03 -3.25 -7.39
CA LYS A 41 16.52 -4.47 -6.73
C LYS A 41 15.16 -4.28 -6.07
N ARG A 42 14.70 -3.04 -5.89
CA ARG A 42 13.47 -2.72 -5.14
C ARG A 42 12.25 -3.39 -5.74
N GLU A 43 12.09 -3.28 -7.06
CA GLU A 43 10.94 -3.86 -7.75
C GLU A 43 10.93 -5.38 -7.64
N LYS A 44 12.10 -6.03 -7.83
CA LYS A 44 12.22 -7.49 -7.69
C LYS A 44 11.80 -7.94 -6.28
N ILE A 45 12.36 -7.32 -5.25
CA ILE A 45 12.06 -7.68 -3.85
C ILE A 45 10.61 -7.35 -3.48
N TRP A 46 10.06 -6.25 -3.98
CA TRP A 46 8.63 -5.93 -3.85
C TRP A 46 7.76 -7.05 -4.40
N LYS A 47 7.98 -7.43 -5.66
CA LYS A 47 7.23 -8.48 -6.37
C LYS A 47 7.31 -9.83 -5.68
N GLU A 48 8.51 -10.25 -5.29
CA GLU A 48 8.75 -11.59 -4.75
C GLU A 48 8.26 -11.74 -3.30
N ASN A 49 8.33 -10.69 -2.49
CA ASN A 49 8.19 -10.83 -1.03
C ASN A 49 6.98 -10.12 -0.44
N TYR A 50 6.39 -9.14 -1.13
CA TYR A 50 5.44 -8.22 -0.50
C TYR A 50 4.18 -7.95 -1.32
N GLU A 51 4.26 -7.89 -2.65
CA GLU A 51 3.15 -7.45 -3.50
C GLU A 51 1.85 -8.20 -3.20
N GLN A 52 1.90 -9.53 -3.20
CA GLN A 52 0.70 -10.34 -3.03
C GLN A 52 0.06 -10.12 -1.66
N GLN A 53 0.86 -10.17 -0.60
CA GLN A 53 0.37 -9.99 0.77
C GLN A 53 -0.22 -8.58 0.97
N VAL A 54 0.45 -7.55 0.46
CA VAL A 54 -0.05 -6.17 0.60
C VAL A 54 -1.35 -5.96 -0.17
N LEU A 55 -1.49 -6.58 -1.35
CA LEU A 55 -2.74 -6.52 -2.11
C LEU A 55 -3.88 -7.21 -1.35
N GLU A 56 -3.65 -8.43 -0.87
CA GLU A 56 -4.69 -9.25 -0.24
C GLU A 56 -5.09 -8.74 1.15
N GLU A 57 -4.12 -8.30 1.96
CA GLU A 57 -4.35 -7.98 3.36
C GLU A 57 -4.61 -6.50 3.63
N ILE A 58 -4.15 -5.59 2.75
CA ILE A 58 -4.23 -4.14 2.98
C ILE A 58 -5.04 -3.44 1.88
N ILE A 59 -4.57 -3.51 0.64
CA ILE A 59 -5.13 -2.67 -0.43
C ILE A 59 -6.55 -3.09 -0.76
N ASN A 60 -6.78 -4.37 -1.09
CA ASN A 60 -8.11 -4.82 -1.49
C ASN A 60 -9.16 -4.59 -0.38
N PRO A 61 -8.88 -4.86 0.91
CA PRO A 61 -9.81 -4.54 1.99
C PRO A 61 -10.09 -3.04 2.15
N VAL A 62 -9.07 -2.17 2.00
CA VAL A 62 -9.24 -0.71 2.11
C VAL A 62 -10.04 -0.16 0.94
N GLU A 63 -9.72 -0.56 -0.30
CA GLU A 63 -10.48 -0.15 -1.49
C GLU A 63 -11.93 -0.62 -1.42
N LYS A 64 -12.17 -1.87 -0.98
CA LYS A 64 -13.53 -2.37 -0.81
C LYS A 64 -14.35 -1.52 0.19
N LYS A 65 -13.75 -1.15 1.32
CA LYS A 65 -14.42 -0.27 2.31
C LYS A 65 -14.74 1.10 1.70
N LEU A 66 -13.83 1.64 0.89
CA LEU A 66 -14.03 2.90 0.19
C LEU A 66 -15.19 2.83 -0.81
N GLU A 67 -15.23 1.79 -1.64
CA GLU A 67 -16.33 1.54 -2.58
C GLU A 67 -17.68 1.41 -1.84
N GLU A 68 -17.72 0.70 -0.71
CA GLU A 68 -18.93 0.57 0.12
C GLU A 68 -19.37 1.92 0.72
N MET A 69 -18.42 2.77 1.14
CA MET A 69 -18.69 4.12 1.63
C MET A 69 -19.17 5.08 0.54
N GLU A 70 -18.71 4.92 -0.71
CA GLU A 70 -19.17 5.71 -1.85
C GLU A 70 -20.55 5.28 -2.33
N ASN A 71 -20.81 3.97 -2.45
CA ASN A 71 -22.09 3.43 -2.90
C ASN A 71 -23.22 3.55 -1.85
N GLY A 72 -22.87 3.79 -0.58
CA GLY A 72 -23.82 4.07 0.49
C GLY A 72 -24.22 5.55 0.63
N LYS A 73 -23.69 6.45 -0.21
CA LYS A 73 -24.10 7.85 -0.32
C LYS A 73 -25.26 8.01 -1.29
#